data_AF-A0A158I3A3-F1
#
_entry.id   AF-A0A158I3A3-F1
#
_cell.length_a   1.000
_cell.length_b   1.000
_cell.length_c   1.000
_cell.angle_alpha   90.00
_cell.angle_beta   90.00
_cell.angle_gamma   90.00
#
_symmetry.space_group_name_H-M   'P 1'
#
loop_
_entity.id
_entity.type
_entity.pdbx_description
1 polymer ?
#
loop_
_entity_poly.entity_id
_entity_poly.type
_entity_poly.pdbx_seq_one_letter_code
_entity_poly.pdbx_strand_id
1 'polypeptide(L)'
;MFRFDEGLKVFLHRDAIDGRKGINGLVALVEQALKLDPFAPAVYAFTNKRRDRVKLVLWNRTGFWLLIKRLEADRFAWPREAAVLELTVEQLHWLLDGVDLAAMKKHSARHYMRAS
;
A
#
# COMPACT_ATOMS: atom_id res chain seq x y z
N MET A 1 14.70 -7.74 8.61
CA MET A 1 13.28 -7.51 8.28
C MET A 1 13.19 -7.05 6.84
N PHE A 2 12.27 -7.57 6.03
CA PHE A 2 12.06 -7.11 4.65
C PHE A 2 11.55 -5.67 4.63
N ARG A 3 12.15 -4.79 3.81
CA ARG A 3 11.75 -3.39 3.66
C ARG A 3 11.96 -2.93 2.22
N PHE A 4 11.06 -2.09 1.73
CA PHE A 4 11.21 -1.43 0.42
C PHE A 4 12.14 -0.21 0.53
N ASP A 5 12.67 0.24 -0.61
CA ASP A 5 13.42 1.50 -0.71
C ASP A 5 12.51 2.70 -0.39
N GLU A 6 12.96 3.62 0.47
CA GLU A 6 12.12 4.73 0.95
C GLU A 6 11.72 5.73 -0.14
N GLY A 7 12.43 5.77 -1.26
CA GLY A 7 12.11 6.59 -2.42
C GLY A 7 10.99 6.03 -3.30
N LEU A 8 10.52 4.80 -3.05
CA LEU A 8 9.43 4.21 -3.82
C LEU A 8 8.09 4.84 -3.48
N LYS A 9 7.30 5.09 -4.52
CA LYS A 9 5.89 5.44 -4.37
C LYS A 9 5.08 4.19 -4.03
N VAL A 10 4.11 4.32 -3.14
CA VAL A 10 3.15 3.26 -2.84
C VAL A 10 1.76 3.75 -3.20
N PHE A 11 1.08 3.02 -4.08
CA PHE A 11 -0.31 3.30 -4.46
C PHE A 11 -1.21 2.20 -3.91
N LEU A 12 -2.15 2.59 -3.06
CA LEU A 12 -3.14 1.72 -2.47
C LEU A 12 -4.46 1.84 -3.23
N HIS A 13 -4.95 0.71 -3.75
CA HIS A 13 -6.29 0.63 -4.32
C HIS A 13 -7.32 0.45 -3.22
N ARG A 14 -8.30 1.37 -3.15
CA ARG A 14 -9.32 1.40 -2.09
C ARG A 14 -10.17 0.13 -2.05
N ASP A 15 -10.67 -0.26 -3.22
CA ASP A 15 -11.73 -1.25 -3.32
C ASP A 15 -11.15 -2.67 -3.27
N ALA A 16 -11.88 -3.57 -2.62
CA ALA A 16 -11.46 -4.94 -2.48
C ALA A 16 -11.50 -5.65 -3.84
N ILE A 17 -10.41 -6.34 -4.18
CA ILE A 17 -10.32 -7.09 -5.43
C ILE A 17 -10.76 -8.55 -5.26
N ASP A 18 -10.99 -9.21 -6.38
CA ASP A 18 -11.00 -10.67 -6.42
C ASP A 18 -9.61 -11.22 -6.07
N GLY A 19 -9.52 -11.91 -4.93
CA GLY A 19 -8.28 -12.49 -4.42
C GLY A 19 -7.65 -13.55 -5.34
N ARG A 20 -8.35 -14.03 -6.36
CA ARG A 20 -7.82 -14.94 -7.39
C ARG A 20 -6.94 -14.25 -8.43
N LYS A 21 -6.99 -12.91 -8.55
CA LYS A 21 -6.16 -12.17 -9.51
C LYS A 21 -4.67 -12.38 -9.20
N GLY A 22 -3.95 -12.96 -10.15
CA GLY A 22 -2.48 -13.00 -10.19
C GLY A 22 -1.90 -11.74 -10.83
N ILE A 23 -0.62 -11.74 -11.18
CA ILE A 23 0.12 -10.58 -11.71
C ILE A 23 -0.64 -9.89 -12.85
N ASN A 24 -0.98 -10.60 -13.94
CA ASN A 24 -1.64 -9.99 -15.10
C ASN A 24 -2.98 -9.34 -14.74
N GLY A 25 -3.74 -9.96 -13.83
CA GLY A 25 -5.02 -9.42 -13.38
C GLY A 25 -4.89 -8.18 -12.49
N LEU A 26 -3.77 -8.05 -11.77
CA LEU A 26 -3.45 -6.87 -10.96
C LEU A 26 -2.86 -5.75 -11.82
N VAL A 27 -1.96 -6.08 -12.75
CA VAL A 27 -1.39 -5.14 -13.72
C VAL A 27 -2.51 -4.48 -14.54
N ALA A 28 -3.46 -5.27 -15.03
CA ALA A 28 -4.63 -4.72 -15.72
C ALA A 28 -5.45 -3.76 -14.84
N LEU A 29 -5.53 -3.99 -13.51
CA LEU A 29 -6.19 -3.04 -12.60
C LEU A 29 -5.38 -1.75 -12.44
N VAL A 30 -4.04 -1.84 -12.36
CA VAL A 30 -3.16 -0.66 -12.30
C VAL A 30 -3.40 0.24 -13.52
N GLU A 31 -3.40 -0.34 -14.71
CA GLU A 31 -3.61 0.40 -15.96
C GLU A 31 -5.04 0.92 -16.10
N GLN A 32 -6.04 0.08 -15.85
CA GLN A 32 -7.42 0.38 -16.21
C GLN A 32 -8.17 1.13 -15.11
N ALA A 33 -7.98 0.76 -13.85
CA ALA A 33 -8.69 1.33 -12.71
C ALA A 33 -7.91 2.47 -12.06
N LEU A 34 -6.59 2.32 -11.88
CA LEU A 34 -5.76 3.36 -11.27
C LEU A 34 -5.26 4.39 -12.29
N LYS A 35 -5.27 4.05 -13.60
CA LYS A 35 -4.69 4.89 -14.68
C LYS A 35 -3.21 5.22 -14.45
N LEU A 36 -2.46 4.26 -13.91
CA LEU A 36 -1.03 4.37 -13.61
C LEU A 36 -0.21 3.41 -14.49
N ASP A 37 1.09 3.68 -14.60
CA ASP A 37 2.04 2.84 -15.32
C ASP A 37 2.51 1.65 -14.44
N PRO A 38 2.16 0.40 -14.77
CA PRO A 38 2.56 -0.76 -13.98
C PRO A 38 4.08 -1.00 -13.97
N PHE A 39 4.84 -0.44 -14.91
CA PHE A 39 6.30 -0.56 -15.00
C PHE A 39 7.05 0.52 -14.21
N ALA A 40 6.35 1.52 -13.68
CA ALA A 40 6.96 2.56 -12.86
C ALA A 40 7.63 1.98 -11.60
N PRO A 41 8.67 2.64 -11.05
CA PRO A 41 9.29 2.26 -9.78
C PRO A 41 8.33 2.58 -8.62
N ALA A 42 7.31 1.74 -8.46
CA ALA A 42 6.25 1.90 -7.48
C ALA A 42 5.72 0.54 -7.00
N VAL A 43 5.09 0.56 -5.83
CA VAL A 43 4.39 -0.59 -5.24
C VAL A 43 2.89 -0.34 -5.34
N TYR A 44 2.17 -1.29 -5.94
CA TYR A 44 0.71 -1.25 -6.02
C TYR A 44 0.09 -2.23 -5.02
N ALA A 45 -0.63 -1.72 -4.04
CA ALA A 45 -1.20 -2.47 -2.93
C ALA A 45 -2.71 -2.70 -3.10
N PHE A 46 -3.14 -3.95 -2.91
CA PHE A 46 -4.52 -4.39 -3.05
C PHE A 46 -4.94 -5.23 -1.86
N THR A 47 -6.20 -5.15 -1.46
CA THR A 47 -6.77 -6.01 -0.41
C THR A 47 -7.90 -6.90 -0.95
N ASN A 48 -8.19 -8.00 -0.25
CA ASN A 48 -9.35 -8.83 -0.55
C ASN A 48 -10.59 -8.37 0.23
N LYS A 49 -11.77 -8.94 -0.10
CA LYS A 49 -13.04 -8.58 0.57
C LYS A 49 -13.02 -8.80 2.08
N ARG A 50 -12.29 -9.82 2.56
CA ARG A 50 -12.15 -10.10 3.99
C ARG A 50 -11.17 -9.17 4.69
N ARG A 51 -10.31 -8.48 3.94
CA ARG A 51 -9.24 -7.61 4.47
C ARG A 51 -8.26 -8.33 5.37
N ASP A 52 -8.14 -9.65 5.23
CA ASP A 52 -7.15 -10.47 5.92
C ASP A 52 -5.91 -10.70 5.04
N ARG A 53 -5.91 -10.16 3.81
CA ARG A 53 -4.80 -10.28 2.86
C ARG A 53 -4.49 -8.96 2.16
N VAL A 54 -3.19 -8.72 1.98
CA VAL A 54 -2.66 -7.69 1.10
C VAL A 54 -1.83 -8.35 0.02
N LYS A 55 -2.05 -7.93 -1.23
CA LYS A 55 -1.19 -8.24 -2.38
C LYS A 55 -0.45 -6.98 -2.79
N LEU A 56 0.86 -7.10 -3.00
CA LEU A 56 1.71 -6.04 -3.53
C LEU A 56 2.23 -6.51 -4.89
N VAL A 57 1.98 -5.74 -5.95
CA VAL A 57 2.60 -5.95 -7.26
C VAL A 57 3.53 -4.78 -7.58
N LEU A 58 4.72 -5.10 -8.08
CA LEU A 58 5.72 -4.10 -8.48
C LEU A 58 6.57 -4.65 -9.62
N TRP A 59 7.02 -3.77 -10.51
CA TRP A 59 8.01 -4.09 -11.54
C TRP A 59 9.41 -3.86 -11.00
N ASN A 60 10.34 -4.77 -11.30
CA ASN A 60 11.77 -4.54 -11.08
C ASN A 60 12.56 -5.08 -12.27
N ARG A 61 13.23 -4.17 -12.99
CA ARG A 61 14.17 -4.39 -14.11
C ARG A 61 13.64 -5.29 -15.24
N THR A 62 13.42 -6.56 -14.96
CA THR A 62 13.09 -7.62 -15.92
C THR A 62 11.77 -8.34 -15.62
N GLY A 63 11.14 -8.09 -14.47
CA GLY A 63 9.95 -8.85 -14.09
C GLY A 63 9.07 -8.20 -13.03
N PHE A 64 7.83 -8.69 -12.98
CA PHE A 64 6.88 -8.36 -11.92
C PHE A 64 7.07 -9.27 -10.71
N TRP A 65 7.07 -8.66 -9.54
CA TRP A 65 6.99 -9.33 -8.26
C TRP A 65 5.56 -9.29 -7.74
N LEU A 66 5.13 -10.38 -7.11
CA LEU A 66 3.87 -10.43 -6.38
C LEU A 66 4.14 -10.93 -4.96
N LEU A 67 4.00 -10.04 -3.97
CA LEU A 67 4.10 -10.38 -2.57
C LEU A 67 2.69 -10.47 -1.97
N ILE A 68 2.50 -11.41 -1.04
CA ILE A 68 1.22 -11.60 -0.35
C ILE A 68 1.49 -11.69 1.15
N LYS A 69 0.85 -10.81 1.92
CA LYS A 69 0.76 -10.94 3.38
C LYS A 69 -0.65 -11.41 3.73
N ARG A 70 -0.75 -12.51 4.49
CA ARG A 70 -1.98 -13.01 5.10
C ARG A 70 -1.88 -12.84 6.60
N LEU A 71 -2.91 -12.30 7.23
CA LEU A 71 -3.03 -12.34 8.68
C LEU A 71 -3.67 -13.67 9.09
N GLU A 72 -3.12 -14.30 10.13
CA GLU A 72 -3.72 -15.53 10.70
C GLU A 72 -4.95 -15.21 11.57
N ALA A 73 -5.00 -14.01 12.14
CA ALA A 73 -6.13 -13.43 12.85
C ALA A 73 -6.26 -11.94 12.48
N ASP A 74 -7.43 -11.34 12.71
CA ASP A 74 -7.72 -9.93 12.43
C ASP A 74 -7.84 -9.52 10.95
N ARG A 75 -7.94 -8.21 10.73
CA ARG A 75 -8.12 -7.57 9.43
C ARG A 75 -7.27 -6.31 9.36
N PHE A 76 -6.73 -6.01 8.19
CA PHE A 76 -6.07 -4.75 7.91
C PHE A 76 -7.07 -3.59 8.04
N ALA A 77 -6.66 -2.55 8.76
CA ALA A 77 -7.30 -1.24 8.80
C ALA A 77 -7.10 -0.52 7.45
N TRP A 78 -7.82 -0.99 6.43
CA TRP A 78 -7.62 -0.55 5.05
C TRP A 78 -8.18 0.86 4.82
N PRO A 79 -7.34 1.85 4.43
CA PRO A 79 -7.76 3.22 4.14
C PRO A 79 -8.85 3.31 3.08
N ARG A 80 -9.72 4.34 3.18
CA ARG A 80 -10.94 4.47 2.36
C ARG A 80 -11.24 5.87 1.83
N GLU A 81 -10.39 6.84 2.13
CA GLU A 81 -10.63 8.27 1.96
C GLU A 81 -10.69 8.67 0.48
N ALA A 82 -9.90 8.01 -0.37
CA ALA A 82 -9.84 8.24 -1.81
C ALA A 82 -9.89 6.91 -2.58
N ALA A 83 -10.21 6.94 -3.88
CA ALA A 83 -10.24 5.74 -4.71
C ALA A 83 -8.83 5.09 -4.86
N VAL A 84 -7.80 5.94 -4.88
CA VAL A 84 -6.39 5.56 -4.84
C VAL A 84 -5.71 6.47 -3.83
N LEU A 85 -4.95 5.88 -2.90
CA LEU A 85 -4.16 6.63 -1.93
C LEU A 85 -2.68 6.44 -2.22
N GLU A 86 -1.92 7.54 -2.20
CA GLU A 86 -0.47 7.48 -2.16
C GLU A 86 -0.01 7.37 -0.70
N LEU A 87 0.79 6.35 -0.40
CA LEU A 87 1.39 6.12 0.90
C LEU A 87 2.92 6.26 0.79
N THR A 88 3.56 6.65 1.89
CA THR A 88 4.99 6.42 2.04
C THR A 88 5.27 4.93 2.28
N VAL A 89 6.51 4.49 2.03
CA VAL A 89 6.94 3.13 2.39
C VAL A 89 6.76 2.85 3.88
N GLU A 90 7.01 3.85 4.74
CA GLU A 90 6.77 3.72 6.18
C GLU A 90 5.29 3.46 6.49
N GLN A 91 4.37 4.22 5.88
CA GLN A 91 2.93 4.02 6.04
C GLN A 91 2.49 2.65 5.51
N LEU A 92 3.06 2.17 4.41
CA LEU A 92 2.83 0.81 3.93
C LEU A 92 3.24 -0.22 4.99
N HIS A 93 4.41 -0.08 5.59
CA HIS A 93 4.88 -1.00 6.62
C HIS A 93 4.02 -0.96 7.88
N TRP A 94 3.60 0.23 8.34
CA TRP A 94 2.63 0.34 9.43
C TRP A 94 1.31 -0.36 9.12
N LEU A 95 0.76 -0.16 7.92
CA LEU A 95 -0.44 -0.86 7.48
C LEU A 95 -0.23 -2.38 7.49
N LEU A 96 0.91 -2.85 6.96
CA LEU A 96 1.24 -4.27 6.94
C LEU A 96 1.40 -4.84 8.35
N ASP A 97 1.84 -4.04 9.33
CA ASP A 97 1.97 -4.42 10.74
C ASP A 97 0.65 -4.28 11.53
N GLY A 98 -0.44 -3.89 10.86
CA GLY A 98 -1.78 -3.83 11.44
C GLY A 98 -2.14 -2.49 12.08
N VAL A 99 -1.32 -1.46 11.88
CA VAL A 99 -1.60 -0.10 12.37
C VAL A 99 -2.70 0.55 11.53
N ASP A 100 -3.66 1.17 12.22
CA ASP A 100 -4.68 2.01 11.59
C ASP A 100 -4.09 3.39 11.24
N LEU A 101 -3.82 3.60 9.95
CA LEU A 101 -3.27 4.85 9.43
C LEU A 101 -4.22 6.04 9.62
N ALA A 102 -5.55 5.83 9.63
CA ALA A 102 -6.52 6.89 9.82
C ALA A 102 -6.56 7.37 11.28
N ALA A 103 -6.20 6.51 12.22
CA ALA A 103 -6.08 6.86 13.63
C ALA A 103 -4.76 7.59 13.97
N MET A 104 -3.80 7.66 13.04
CA MET A 104 -2.52 8.32 13.29
C MET A 104 -2.66 9.84 13.31
N LYS A 105 -2.44 10.43 14.49
CA LYS A 105 -2.47 11.88 14.69
C LYS A 105 -1.06 12.42 14.88
N LYS A 106 -0.57 13.21 13.92
CA LYS A 106 0.67 13.98 14.10
C LYS A 106 0.43 15.14 15.07
N HIS A 107 1.40 15.42 15.92
CA HIS A 107 1.42 16.67 16.66
C HIS A 107 1.51 17.85 15.68
N SER A 108 0.83 18.95 15.99
CA SER A 108 0.96 20.19 15.24
C SER A 108 2.43 20.63 15.25
N ALA A 109 2.93 21.07 14.10
CA ALA A 109 4.25 21.68 14.03
C ALA A 109 4.32 22.88 14.99
N ARG A 110 5.31 22.88 15.88
CA ARG A 110 5.56 23.95 16.84
C ARG A 110 6.83 24.68 16.43
N HIS A 111 6.75 25.99 16.32
CA HIS A 111 7.93 26.83 16.11
C HIS A 111 8.48 27.24 17.49
N TYR A 112 9.73 26.88 17.76
CA TYR A 112 10.42 27.25 18.99
C TYR A 112 11.43 28.35 18.67
N MET A 113 11.38 29.46 19.39
CA MET A 113 12.33 30.56 19.23
C MET A 113 13.56 30.42 20.12
N ARG A 114 13.46 29.61 21.18
CA ARG A 114 14.56 29.28 22.11
C ARG A 114 14.39 27.84 22.57
N ALA A 115 15.51 27.14 22.75
CA ALA A 115 15.53 25.89 23.49
C ALA A 115 15.32 26.18 24.98
N SER A 116 14.59 25.32 25.68
CA SER A 116 14.45 25.34 27.13
C SER A 116 15.76 24.95 27.82
#